data_AF-A0A4P6UWM5-F1
#
_entry.id   AF-A0A4P6UWM5-F1
#
_cell.length_a   1.000
_cell.length_b   1.000
_cell.length_c   1.000
_cell.angle_alpha   90.00
_cell.angle_beta   90.00
_cell.angle_gamma   90.00
#
_symmetry.space_group_name_H-M   'P 1'
#
loop_
_entity.id
_entity.type
_entity.pdbx_description
1 polymer ?
#
loop_
_entity_poly.entity_id
_entity_poly.type
_entity_poly.pdbx_seq_one_letter_code
_entity_poly.pdbx_strand_id
1 'polypeptide(L)'
;MSRIRVGVAGTGKMGFFHCMKLNQMKNVNFIGIFEPVIKRAEKISQMFQIKAFETYAELLKHIDAVIIAAPTPYHFSLSEEAIVHNKHVFVEKPMTMTVDEADKIKTLINNKNLKFQVGHIERFNPAIKRIHELIQPDEIVNIEAKRLAYSDRIKDTDVVLDVMIHDIDIILSLIKSPIKRISAEGIRMRDASKFDTVSAILLFENGIVANLLASNISHEKVRELIIYEKEKVIKTNYLMKQQQLIMNKMNDSNAILPSGAEELIANISLPYTDPLQEELLHFIDCIASDRTPVIGVEEGSAAVEVALKIKQCLLDSK
;
A
#
# COMPACT_ATOMS: atom_id res chain seq x y z
N MET A 1 -25.72 15.42 8.33
CA MET A 1 -24.35 15.97 8.17
C MET A 1 -24.17 16.40 6.72
N SER A 2 -23.47 17.51 6.48
CA SER A 2 -23.09 17.93 5.13
C SER A 2 -22.13 16.90 4.51
N ARG A 3 -22.29 16.58 3.23
CA ARG A 3 -21.37 15.67 2.51
C ARG A 3 -19.99 16.30 2.42
N ILE A 4 -18.94 15.50 2.65
CA ILE A 4 -17.55 15.94 2.55
C ILE A 4 -17.27 16.32 1.09
N ARG A 5 -16.73 17.51 0.87
CA ARG A 5 -16.34 18.01 -0.45
C ARG A 5 -14.94 17.49 -0.79
N VAL A 6 -14.83 16.70 -1.85
CA VAL A 6 -13.59 16.02 -2.22
C VAL A 6 -13.09 16.52 -3.57
N GLY A 7 -11.78 16.74 -3.67
CA GLY A 7 -11.07 17.01 -4.92
C GLY A 7 -10.03 15.94 -5.23
N VAL A 8 -9.59 15.86 -6.49
CA VAL A 8 -8.50 14.96 -6.92
C VAL A 8 -7.38 15.76 -7.58
N ALA A 9 -6.13 15.57 -7.14
CA ALA A 9 -4.94 16.14 -7.75
C ALA A 9 -4.17 15.05 -8.50
N GLY A 10 -4.09 15.18 -9.83
CA GLY A 10 -3.54 14.17 -10.73
C GLY A 10 -4.59 13.15 -11.18
N THR A 11 -4.78 13.04 -12.48
CA THR A 11 -5.82 12.18 -13.11
C THR A 11 -5.21 11.15 -14.05
N GLY A 12 -3.98 10.71 -13.73
CA GLY A 12 -3.34 9.57 -14.38
C GLY A 12 -4.12 8.27 -14.15
N LYS A 13 -3.46 7.12 -14.28
CA LYS A 13 -4.17 5.84 -14.19
C LYS A 13 -4.91 5.64 -12.87
N MET A 14 -4.25 5.87 -11.72
CA MET A 14 -4.89 5.74 -10.41
C MET A 14 -5.87 6.88 -10.16
N GLY A 15 -5.51 8.13 -10.48
CA GLY A 15 -6.40 9.28 -10.36
C GLY A 15 -7.72 9.12 -11.12
N PHE A 16 -7.69 8.49 -12.31
CA PHE A 16 -8.91 8.13 -13.04
C PHE A 16 -9.83 7.19 -12.26
N PHE A 17 -9.29 6.14 -11.65
CA PHE A 17 -10.09 5.21 -10.85
C PHE A 17 -10.64 5.89 -9.60
N HIS A 18 -9.85 6.76 -8.94
CA HIS A 18 -10.35 7.60 -7.85
C HIS A 18 -11.51 8.50 -8.28
N CYS A 19 -11.40 9.20 -9.42
CA CYS A 19 -12.48 10.01 -9.98
C CYS A 19 -13.74 9.17 -10.24
N MET A 20 -13.57 7.98 -10.84
CA MET A 20 -14.68 7.06 -11.11
C MET A 20 -15.39 6.62 -9.82
N LYS A 21 -14.64 6.29 -8.77
CA LYS A 21 -15.20 5.89 -7.47
C LYS A 21 -15.89 7.03 -6.76
N LEU A 22 -15.25 8.20 -6.65
CA LEU A 22 -15.85 9.37 -6.04
C LEU A 22 -17.16 9.78 -6.73
N ASN A 23 -17.21 9.72 -8.06
CA ASN A 23 -18.41 10.05 -8.82
C ASN A 23 -19.58 9.08 -8.57
N GLN A 24 -19.31 7.84 -8.13
CA GLN A 24 -20.32 6.84 -7.78
C GLN A 24 -20.77 6.92 -6.31
N MET A 25 -19.97 7.56 -5.45
CA MET A 25 -20.21 7.62 -4.01
C MET A 25 -21.26 8.68 -3.65
N LYS A 26 -22.34 8.25 -2.99
CA LYS A 26 -23.45 9.14 -2.60
C LYS A 26 -23.18 9.93 -1.32
N ASN A 27 -22.21 9.52 -0.50
CA ASN A 27 -21.87 10.14 0.78
C ASN A 27 -20.83 11.28 0.67
N VAL A 28 -20.32 11.54 -0.53
CA VAL A 28 -19.36 12.63 -0.80
C VAL A 28 -19.92 13.61 -1.83
N ASN A 29 -19.31 14.79 -1.91
CA ASN A 29 -19.53 15.75 -2.99
C ASN A 29 -18.23 15.89 -3.79
N PHE A 30 -18.15 15.28 -4.98
CA PHE A 30 -16.96 15.36 -5.82
C PHE A 30 -16.94 16.70 -6.57
N ILE A 31 -16.12 17.63 -6.08
CA ILE A 31 -16.12 19.03 -6.53
C ILE A 31 -15.39 19.20 -7.86
N GLY A 32 -14.25 18.54 -8.01
CA GLY A 32 -13.40 18.77 -9.16
C GLY A 32 -12.01 18.18 -9.05
N ILE A 33 -11.21 18.49 -10.08
CA ILE A 33 -9.86 17.98 -10.25
C ILE A 33 -8.86 19.13 -10.45
N PHE A 34 -7.60 18.86 -10.13
CA PHE A 34 -6.44 19.60 -10.62
C PHE A 34 -5.60 18.64 -11.48
N GLU A 35 -5.39 18.99 -12.74
CA GLU A 35 -4.61 18.22 -13.69
C GLU A 35 -3.84 19.17 -14.62
N PRO A 36 -2.49 19.16 -14.60
CA PRO A 36 -1.70 20.12 -15.39
C PRO A 36 -1.77 19.86 -16.89
N VAL A 37 -2.09 18.64 -17.34
CA VAL A 37 -2.26 18.34 -18.75
C VAL A 37 -3.67 18.72 -19.20
N ILE A 38 -3.82 19.90 -19.83
CA ILE A 38 -5.11 20.49 -20.26
C ILE A 38 -6.03 19.48 -20.95
N LYS A 39 -5.53 18.76 -21.97
CA LYS A 39 -6.33 17.74 -22.70
C LYS A 39 -6.87 16.63 -21.79
N ARG A 40 -6.12 16.26 -20.74
CA ARG A 40 -6.56 15.26 -19.77
C ARG A 40 -7.56 15.86 -18.79
N ALA A 41 -7.33 17.08 -18.32
CA ALA A 41 -8.24 17.81 -17.44
C ALA A 41 -9.62 17.98 -18.09
N GLU A 42 -9.67 18.44 -19.34
CA GLU A 42 -10.91 18.60 -20.13
C GLU A 42 -11.65 17.28 -20.29
N LYS A 43 -10.93 16.20 -20.66
CA LYS A 43 -11.52 14.87 -20.82
C LYS A 43 -12.17 14.36 -19.54
N ILE A 44 -11.48 14.47 -18.40
CA ILE A 44 -11.97 13.98 -17.11
C ILE A 44 -13.12 14.86 -16.60
N SER A 45 -13.00 16.18 -16.74
CA SER A 45 -14.06 17.14 -16.39
C SER A 45 -15.36 16.88 -17.14
N GLN A 46 -15.28 16.69 -18.47
CA GLN A 46 -16.46 16.35 -19.29
C GLN A 46 -17.02 14.97 -18.94
N MET A 47 -16.16 13.98 -18.70
CA MET A 47 -16.59 12.61 -18.43
C MET A 47 -17.40 12.49 -17.14
N PHE A 48 -16.96 13.18 -16.07
CA PHE A 48 -17.61 13.11 -14.76
C PHE A 48 -18.48 14.33 -14.44
N GLN A 49 -18.60 15.30 -15.35
CA GLN A 49 -19.38 16.53 -15.17
C GLN A 49 -18.96 17.33 -13.92
N ILE A 50 -17.64 17.44 -13.71
CA ILE A 50 -17.02 18.16 -12.59
C ILE A 50 -16.15 19.32 -13.08
N LYS A 51 -15.76 20.23 -12.19
CA LYS A 51 -14.88 21.33 -12.56
C LYS A 51 -13.41 20.87 -12.66
N ALA A 52 -12.74 21.19 -13.77
CA ALA A 52 -11.28 21.21 -13.83
C ALA A 52 -10.79 22.59 -13.35
N PHE A 53 -9.99 22.60 -12.29
CA PHE A 53 -9.39 23.82 -11.74
C PHE A 53 -8.03 24.06 -12.39
N GLU A 54 -7.78 25.33 -12.73
CA GLU A 54 -6.52 25.75 -13.37
C GLU A 54 -5.31 25.61 -12.43
N THR A 55 -5.51 25.85 -11.13
CA THR A 55 -4.47 25.75 -10.11
C THR A 55 -4.92 24.88 -8.95
N TYR A 56 -3.95 24.24 -8.31
CA TYR A 56 -4.20 23.42 -7.14
C TYR A 56 -4.72 24.25 -5.96
N ALA A 57 -4.10 25.39 -5.68
CA ALA A 57 -4.56 26.36 -4.69
C ALA A 57 -6.03 26.77 -4.87
N GLU A 58 -6.49 26.97 -6.12
CA GLU A 58 -7.90 27.29 -6.37
C GLU A 58 -8.79 26.09 -6.03
N LEU A 59 -8.44 24.87 -6.44
CA LEU A 59 -9.18 23.66 -6.05
C LEU A 59 -9.32 23.54 -4.52
N LEU A 60 -8.24 23.78 -3.77
CA LEU A 60 -8.22 23.68 -2.31
C LEU A 60 -9.26 24.59 -1.64
N LYS A 61 -9.61 25.75 -2.22
CA LYS A 61 -10.62 26.65 -1.65
C LYS A 61 -12.04 26.05 -1.62
N HIS A 62 -12.33 25.08 -2.49
CA HIS A 62 -13.68 24.54 -2.67
C HIS A 62 -13.91 23.16 -2.02
N ILE A 63 -12.87 22.56 -1.45
CA ILE A 63 -12.90 21.20 -0.90
C ILE A 63 -12.58 21.15 0.59
N ASP A 64 -12.95 20.05 1.24
CA ASP A 64 -12.59 19.69 2.61
C ASP A 64 -11.44 18.67 2.62
N ALA A 65 -11.40 17.78 1.62
CA ALA A 65 -10.41 16.72 1.48
C ALA A 65 -9.88 16.59 0.05
N VAL A 66 -8.63 16.19 -0.11
CA VAL A 66 -7.99 15.94 -1.42
C VAL A 66 -7.46 14.51 -1.52
N ILE A 67 -7.64 13.91 -2.68
CA ILE A 67 -6.94 12.69 -3.11
C ILE A 67 -5.81 13.08 -4.05
N ILE A 68 -4.57 12.80 -3.67
CA ILE A 68 -3.37 13.06 -4.44
C ILE A 68 -2.97 11.76 -5.14
N ALA A 69 -3.15 11.70 -6.46
CA ALA A 69 -2.79 10.59 -7.33
C ALA A 69 -1.90 11.07 -8.50
N ALA A 70 -0.98 11.99 -8.17
CA ALA A 70 0.05 12.52 -9.06
C ALA A 70 1.26 11.57 -9.14
N PRO A 71 2.27 11.84 -9.98
CA PRO A 71 3.55 11.14 -9.88
C PRO A 71 4.22 11.39 -8.52
N THR A 72 4.91 10.40 -7.98
CA THR A 72 5.50 10.41 -6.63
C THR A 72 6.33 11.66 -6.29
N PRO A 73 7.16 12.23 -7.19
CA PRO A 73 7.93 13.44 -6.88
C PRO A 73 7.07 14.65 -6.47
N TYR A 74 5.77 14.65 -6.77
CA TYR A 74 4.85 15.72 -6.41
C TYR A 74 4.02 15.42 -5.15
N HIS A 75 4.13 14.21 -4.58
CA HIS A 75 3.32 13.82 -3.42
C HIS A 75 3.59 14.73 -2.21
N PHE A 76 4.86 15.01 -1.91
CA PHE A 76 5.23 15.86 -0.78
C PHE A 76 4.69 17.28 -0.93
N SER A 77 4.99 17.97 -2.04
CA SER A 77 4.59 19.37 -2.24
C SER A 77 3.07 19.55 -2.31
N LEU A 78 2.35 18.64 -2.96
CA LEU A 78 0.88 18.68 -2.99
C LEU A 78 0.25 18.37 -1.63
N SER A 79 0.88 17.50 -0.84
CA SER A 79 0.42 17.19 0.52
C SER A 79 0.68 18.35 1.47
N GLU A 80 1.88 18.95 1.43
CA GLU A 80 2.25 20.12 2.22
C GLU A 80 1.28 21.28 1.96
N GLU A 81 1.03 21.62 0.70
CA GLU A 81 0.11 22.70 0.35
C GLU A 81 -1.31 22.43 0.86
N ALA A 82 -1.81 21.20 0.74
CA ALA A 82 -3.13 20.81 1.27
C ALA A 82 -3.20 20.90 2.80
N ILE A 83 -2.17 20.44 3.51
CA ILE A 83 -2.09 20.51 4.98
C ILE A 83 -2.03 21.96 5.45
N VAL A 84 -1.28 22.83 4.76
CA VAL A 84 -1.22 24.27 5.06
C VAL A 84 -2.59 24.93 4.89
N HIS A 85 -3.38 24.51 3.89
CA HIS A 85 -4.75 24.96 3.69
C HIS A 85 -5.79 24.24 4.56
N ASN A 86 -5.35 23.46 5.56
CA ASN A 86 -6.20 22.71 6.50
C ASN A 86 -7.16 21.73 5.81
N LYS A 87 -6.65 20.97 4.83
CA LYS A 87 -7.41 19.91 4.15
C LYS A 87 -7.03 18.53 4.66
N HIS A 88 -8.00 17.62 4.71
CA HIS A 88 -7.70 16.20 4.88
C HIS A 88 -7.01 15.69 3.60
N VAL A 89 -6.04 14.80 3.75
CA VAL A 89 -5.20 14.32 2.64
C VAL A 89 -5.29 12.82 2.52
N PHE A 90 -5.61 12.34 1.33
CA PHE A 90 -5.29 10.99 0.89
C PHE A 90 -4.16 11.12 -0.13
N VAL A 91 -3.08 10.36 0.00
CA VAL A 91 -1.98 10.36 -0.97
C VAL A 91 -1.69 8.94 -1.43
N GLU A 92 -1.56 8.74 -2.73
CA GLU A 92 -1.15 7.45 -3.27
C GLU A 92 0.23 7.01 -2.76
N LYS A 93 0.46 5.70 -2.77
CA LYS A 93 1.77 5.15 -2.41
C LYS A 93 2.80 5.36 -3.54
N PRO A 94 4.10 5.48 -3.21
CA PRO A 94 4.64 5.69 -1.87
C PRO A 94 4.32 7.13 -1.38
N MET A 95 4.25 7.33 -0.07
CA MET A 95 3.84 8.61 0.52
C MET A 95 4.73 9.79 0.08
N THR A 96 6.04 9.57 0.04
CA THR A 96 7.07 10.56 -0.32
C THR A 96 8.24 9.88 -1.04
N MET A 97 9.18 10.67 -1.57
CA MET A 97 10.41 10.16 -2.19
C MET A 97 11.54 9.98 -1.18
N THR A 98 11.52 10.73 -0.07
CA THR A 98 12.57 10.70 0.95
C THR A 98 12.01 10.57 2.36
N VAL A 99 12.87 10.14 3.30
CA VAL A 99 12.55 10.11 4.73
C VAL A 99 12.37 11.53 5.28
N ASP A 100 13.21 12.48 4.86
CA ASP A 100 13.10 13.88 5.28
C ASP A 100 11.74 14.51 4.90
N GLU A 101 11.23 14.20 3.71
CA GLU A 101 9.87 14.62 3.29
C GLU A 101 8.79 13.98 4.18
N ALA A 102 8.94 12.69 4.53
CA ALA A 102 8.00 12.00 5.41
C ALA A 102 7.99 12.63 6.82
N ASP A 103 9.15 12.95 7.36
CA ASP A 103 9.29 13.58 8.69
C ASP A 103 8.75 15.02 8.70
N LYS A 104 8.89 15.76 7.59
CA LYS A 104 8.20 17.05 7.42
C LYS A 104 6.69 16.88 7.43
N ILE A 105 6.12 15.90 6.73
CA ILE A 105 4.67 15.63 6.77
C ILE A 105 4.20 15.30 8.19
N LYS A 106 4.93 14.41 8.91
CA LYS A 106 4.63 14.11 10.33
C LYS A 106 4.57 15.38 11.16
N THR A 107 5.56 16.26 10.99
CA THR A 107 5.65 17.52 11.73
C THR A 107 4.50 18.46 11.38
N LEU A 108 4.16 18.58 10.10
CA LEU A 108 3.11 19.49 9.61
C LEU A 108 1.71 19.09 10.06
N ILE A 109 1.44 17.79 10.16
CA ILE A 109 0.14 17.30 10.62
C ILE A 109 0.04 17.20 12.13
N ASN A 110 1.18 17.12 12.83
CA ASN A 110 1.19 17.04 14.28
C ASN A 110 0.43 18.23 14.88
N ASN A 111 -0.41 17.94 15.88
CA ASN A 111 -1.31 18.90 16.53
C ASN A 111 -2.41 19.52 15.63
N LYS A 112 -2.60 19.05 14.39
CA LYS A 112 -3.76 19.42 13.56
C LYS A 112 -4.84 18.36 13.67
N ASN A 113 -6.10 18.76 13.72
CA ASN A 113 -7.21 17.81 13.56
C ASN A 113 -7.49 17.53 12.07
N LEU A 114 -6.48 17.00 11.38
CA LEU A 114 -6.58 16.59 9.98
C LEU A 114 -6.42 15.07 9.90
N LYS A 115 -7.03 14.48 8.87
CA LYS A 115 -6.90 13.05 8.57
C LYS A 115 -5.96 12.94 7.39
N PHE A 116 -4.96 12.09 7.52
CA PHE A 116 -4.00 11.80 6.47
C PHE A 116 -3.94 10.30 6.28
N GLN A 117 -4.15 9.86 5.05
CA GLN A 117 -4.15 8.44 4.70
C GLN A 117 -3.23 8.20 3.50
N VAL A 118 -2.46 7.12 3.57
CA VAL A 118 -1.64 6.66 2.44
C VAL A 118 -2.36 5.53 1.71
N GLY A 119 -2.29 5.54 0.38
CA GLY A 119 -2.94 4.63 -0.55
C GLY A 119 -2.35 3.21 -0.58
N HIS A 120 -2.16 2.59 0.58
CA HIS A 120 -1.77 1.17 0.69
C HIS A 120 -2.99 0.26 0.54
N ILE A 121 -3.56 0.25 -0.67
CA ILE A 121 -4.80 -0.42 -1.03
C ILE A 121 -4.90 -1.90 -0.61
N GLU A 122 -3.77 -2.63 -0.58
CA GLU A 122 -3.76 -4.05 -0.22
C GLU A 122 -4.15 -4.31 1.25
N ARG A 123 -4.08 -3.30 2.13
CA ARG A 123 -4.58 -3.37 3.51
C ARG A 123 -6.10 -3.53 3.58
N PHE A 124 -6.80 -3.12 2.50
CA PHE A 124 -8.25 -3.29 2.35
C PHE A 124 -8.63 -4.54 1.56
N ASN A 125 -7.66 -5.33 1.11
CA ASN A 125 -7.88 -6.61 0.45
C ASN A 125 -8.50 -7.61 1.43
N PRO A 126 -9.59 -8.32 1.08
CA PRO A 126 -10.21 -9.32 1.95
C PRO A 126 -9.24 -10.39 2.43
N ALA A 127 -8.25 -10.74 1.60
CA ALA A 127 -7.19 -11.68 1.97
C ALA A 127 -6.42 -11.19 3.20
N ILE A 128 -6.01 -9.92 3.19
CA ILE A 128 -5.25 -9.30 4.28
C ILE A 128 -6.12 -9.10 5.52
N LYS A 129 -7.35 -8.61 5.35
CA LYS A 129 -8.31 -8.49 6.46
C LYS A 129 -8.48 -9.83 7.19
N ARG A 130 -8.67 -10.91 6.42
CA ARG A 130 -8.78 -12.27 6.97
C ARG A 130 -7.50 -12.77 7.61
N ILE A 131 -6.32 -12.46 7.05
CA ILE A 131 -5.05 -12.79 7.69
C ILE A 131 -4.99 -12.17 9.09
N HIS A 132 -5.30 -10.89 9.25
CA HIS A 132 -5.33 -10.23 10.57
C HIS A 132 -6.27 -10.89 11.57
N GLU A 133 -7.36 -11.52 11.12
CA GLU A 133 -8.28 -12.29 11.96
C GLU A 133 -7.75 -13.69 12.32
N LEU A 134 -6.92 -14.30 11.45
CA LEU A 134 -6.46 -15.68 11.60
C LEU A 134 -5.12 -15.80 12.30
N ILE A 135 -4.23 -14.84 12.15
CA ILE A 135 -2.86 -14.96 12.66
C ILE A 135 -2.78 -14.81 14.17
N GLN A 136 -1.78 -15.46 14.75
CA GLN A 136 -1.34 -15.22 16.12
C GLN A 136 0.06 -14.59 16.04
N PRO A 137 0.20 -13.27 16.26
CA PRO A 137 1.47 -12.57 16.05
C PRO A 137 2.68 -13.21 16.75
N ASP A 138 2.50 -13.74 17.95
CA ASP A 138 3.56 -14.39 18.75
C ASP A 138 3.93 -15.80 18.27
N GLU A 139 3.14 -16.37 17.36
CA GLU A 139 3.37 -17.67 16.76
C GLU A 139 4.06 -17.59 15.39
N ILE A 140 4.15 -16.39 14.79
CA ILE A 140 4.79 -16.19 13.49
C ILE A 140 6.29 -16.50 13.60
N VAL A 141 6.77 -17.34 12.70
CA VAL A 141 8.19 -17.73 12.56
C VAL A 141 8.80 -17.06 11.34
N ASN A 142 8.09 -17.08 10.21
CA ASN A 142 8.60 -16.57 8.93
C ASN A 142 7.46 -16.05 8.04
N ILE A 143 7.75 -15.06 7.21
CA ILE A 143 6.84 -14.58 6.16
C ILE A 143 7.56 -14.60 4.81
N GLU A 144 6.89 -15.07 3.77
CA GLU A 144 7.37 -14.97 2.38
C GLU A 144 6.37 -14.19 1.54
N ALA A 145 6.85 -13.20 0.79
CA ALA A 145 6.06 -12.44 -0.15
C ALA A 145 6.69 -12.46 -1.55
N LYS A 146 5.89 -12.79 -2.57
CA LYS A 146 6.30 -12.79 -3.98
C LYS A 146 5.36 -11.95 -4.80
N ARG A 147 5.90 -10.93 -5.48
CA ARG A 147 5.14 -10.05 -6.38
C ARG A 147 5.86 -9.88 -7.71
N LEU A 148 5.49 -10.74 -8.66
CA LEU A 148 6.11 -10.86 -9.97
C LEU A 148 5.07 -10.50 -11.05
N ALA A 149 5.41 -9.60 -11.95
CA ALA A 149 4.63 -9.36 -13.16
C ALA A 149 5.43 -8.53 -14.16
N TYR A 150 5.24 -8.78 -15.45
CA TYR A 150 5.75 -7.86 -16.46
C TYR A 150 5.01 -6.51 -16.42
N SER A 151 5.76 -5.41 -16.41
CA SER A 151 5.20 -4.05 -16.43
C SER A 151 6.11 -3.06 -17.16
N ASP A 152 5.63 -2.50 -18.27
CA ASP A 152 6.26 -1.37 -18.97
C ASP A 152 6.05 -0.02 -18.26
N ARG A 153 5.34 -0.02 -17.13
CA ARG A 153 4.80 1.20 -16.52
C ARG A 153 5.73 1.90 -15.53
N ILE A 154 6.80 1.24 -15.10
CA ILE A 154 7.69 1.80 -14.08
C ILE A 154 8.60 2.83 -14.73
N LYS A 155 8.04 4.02 -14.92
CA LYS A 155 8.70 5.18 -15.51
C LYS A 155 9.32 6.07 -14.44
N ASP A 156 8.66 6.19 -13.28
CA ASP A 156 8.96 7.25 -12.32
C ASP A 156 9.73 6.74 -11.08
N THR A 157 9.73 5.43 -10.79
CA THR A 157 10.43 4.82 -9.64
C THR A 157 11.09 3.49 -10.04
N ASP A 158 11.53 2.68 -9.08
CA ASP A 158 12.03 1.31 -9.29
C ASP A 158 11.08 0.25 -8.70
N VAL A 159 11.40 -1.03 -8.89
CA VAL A 159 10.58 -2.15 -8.41
C VAL A 159 10.34 -2.14 -6.89
N VAL A 160 11.23 -1.56 -6.08
CA VAL A 160 11.07 -1.54 -4.62
C VAL A 160 9.95 -0.57 -4.25
N LEU A 161 10.01 0.67 -4.75
CA LEU A 161 9.04 1.71 -4.43
C LEU A 161 7.69 1.57 -5.15
N ASP A 162 7.64 0.90 -6.32
CA ASP A 162 6.37 0.67 -7.02
C ASP A 162 5.70 -0.65 -6.63
N VAL A 163 6.48 -1.72 -6.47
CA VAL A 163 5.95 -3.09 -6.36
C VAL A 163 6.14 -3.65 -4.95
N MET A 164 7.38 -3.73 -4.47
CA MET A 164 7.72 -4.36 -3.17
C MET A 164 7.09 -3.64 -1.98
N ILE A 165 6.89 -2.31 -2.06
CA ILE A 165 6.37 -1.50 -0.96
C ILE A 165 4.98 -1.94 -0.46
N HIS A 166 4.17 -2.58 -1.31
CA HIS A 166 2.91 -3.17 -0.89
C HIS A 166 3.15 -4.28 0.15
N ASP A 167 4.11 -5.15 -0.12
CA ASP A 167 4.42 -6.28 0.74
C ASP A 167 5.19 -5.84 1.99
N ILE A 168 6.02 -4.79 1.87
CA ILE A 168 6.66 -4.12 3.03
C ILE A 168 5.62 -3.62 4.02
N ASP A 169 4.63 -2.83 3.57
CA ASP A 169 3.56 -2.33 4.45
C ASP A 169 2.75 -3.47 5.10
N ILE A 170 2.39 -4.50 4.32
CA ILE A 170 1.70 -5.67 4.87
C ILE A 170 2.53 -6.33 5.97
N ILE A 171 3.82 -6.59 5.73
CA ILE A 171 4.71 -7.24 6.70
C ILE A 171 4.86 -6.39 7.97
N LEU A 172 5.10 -5.08 7.84
CA LEU A 172 5.15 -4.14 8.99
C LEU A 172 3.82 -4.09 9.75
N SER A 173 2.71 -4.35 9.06
CA SER A 173 1.42 -4.43 9.71
C SER A 173 1.20 -5.70 10.52
N LEU A 174 1.81 -6.81 10.13
CA LEU A 174 1.66 -8.12 10.77
C LEU A 174 2.69 -8.30 11.90
N ILE A 175 3.92 -7.84 11.69
CA ILE A 175 5.02 -7.98 12.65
C ILE A 175 5.16 -6.67 13.43
N LYS A 176 4.75 -6.69 14.70
CA LYS A 176 4.84 -5.53 15.62
C LYS A 176 6.18 -5.49 16.35
N SER A 177 7.27 -5.52 15.58
CA SER A 177 8.65 -5.46 16.09
C SER A 177 9.49 -4.52 15.21
N PRO A 178 10.52 -3.85 15.77
CA PRO A 178 11.52 -3.18 14.96
C PRO A 178 12.29 -4.16 14.06
N ILE A 179 12.78 -3.65 12.93
CA ILE A 179 13.70 -4.38 12.05
C ILE A 179 15.12 -4.21 12.58
N LYS A 180 15.77 -5.35 12.85
CA LYS A 180 17.16 -5.45 13.30
C LYS A 180 18.15 -5.35 12.15
N ARG A 181 17.86 -6.01 11.02
CA ARG A 181 18.76 -6.05 9.86
C ARG A 181 17.99 -6.19 8.56
N ILE A 182 18.48 -5.53 7.52
CA ILE A 182 18.02 -5.65 6.13
C ILE A 182 19.19 -6.15 5.28
N SER A 183 18.90 -7.07 4.38
CA SER A 183 19.84 -7.53 3.34
C SER A 183 19.09 -7.64 2.03
N ALA A 184 19.68 -7.19 0.93
CA ALA A 184 19.01 -7.18 -0.36
C ALA A 184 19.98 -7.36 -1.53
N GLU A 185 19.51 -8.04 -2.56
CA GLU A 185 20.21 -8.24 -3.83
C GLU A 185 19.27 -7.94 -4.99
N GLY A 186 19.79 -7.38 -6.07
CA GLY A 186 18.93 -6.88 -7.14
C GLY A 186 19.61 -6.79 -8.50
N ILE A 187 18.79 -6.92 -9.54
CA ILE A 187 19.23 -6.91 -10.93
C ILE A 187 18.60 -5.72 -11.65
N ARG A 188 19.42 -5.08 -12.50
CA ARG A 188 19.02 -4.03 -13.44
C ARG A 188 19.18 -4.59 -14.85
N MET A 189 18.10 -4.62 -15.62
CA MET A 189 18.10 -5.16 -16.99
C MET A 189 17.73 -4.11 -18.03
N ARG A 190 16.71 -3.29 -17.77
CA ARG A 190 16.18 -2.33 -18.76
C ARG A 190 16.86 -0.96 -18.69
N ASP A 191 17.24 -0.55 -17.48
CA ASP A 191 17.83 0.77 -17.19
C ASP A 191 18.88 0.60 -16.09
N ALA A 192 20.09 1.13 -16.31
CA ALA A 192 21.18 1.05 -15.34
C ALA A 192 20.91 1.80 -14.03
N SER A 193 19.92 2.70 -13.99
CA SER A 193 19.55 3.48 -12.82
C SER A 193 18.47 2.84 -11.93
N LYS A 194 17.74 1.84 -12.44
CA LYS A 194 16.56 1.26 -11.77
C LYS A 194 16.67 -0.25 -11.63
N PHE A 195 16.28 -0.76 -10.47
CA PHE A 195 16.17 -2.20 -10.26
C PHE A 195 14.86 -2.74 -10.84
N ASP A 196 14.97 -3.85 -11.55
CA ASP A 196 13.85 -4.55 -12.18
C ASP A 196 13.40 -5.75 -11.33
N THR A 197 14.36 -6.42 -10.69
CA THR A 197 14.10 -7.54 -9.76
C THR A 197 14.91 -7.32 -8.50
N VAL A 198 14.28 -7.48 -7.34
CA VAL A 198 14.93 -7.37 -6.03
C VAL A 198 14.45 -8.49 -5.13
N SER A 199 15.40 -9.14 -4.46
CA SER A 199 15.19 -10.03 -3.33
C SER A 199 15.66 -9.31 -2.06
N ALA A 200 14.85 -9.31 -1.01
CA ALA A 200 15.18 -8.68 0.27
C ALA A 200 14.81 -9.59 1.45
N ILE A 201 15.62 -9.55 2.50
CA ILE A 201 15.41 -10.25 3.76
C ILE A 201 15.36 -9.20 4.88
N LEU A 202 14.27 -9.20 5.64
CA LEU A 202 14.09 -8.37 6.83
C LEU A 202 14.15 -9.28 8.06
N LEU A 203 15.15 -9.07 8.92
CA LEU A 203 15.24 -9.71 10.23
C LEU A 203 14.71 -8.75 11.29
N PHE A 204 13.72 -9.16 12.06
CA PHE A 204 13.13 -8.38 13.14
C PHE A 204 13.82 -8.68 14.49
N GLU A 205 13.75 -7.74 15.43
CA GLU A 205 14.33 -7.89 16.78
C GLU A 205 13.74 -9.08 17.55
N ASN A 206 12.45 -9.40 17.32
CA ASN A 206 11.80 -10.57 17.89
C ASN A 206 12.16 -11.91 17.19
N GLY A 207 13.11 -11.89 16.24
CA GLY A 207 13.61 -13.08 15.56
C GLY A 207 12.82 -13.52 14.33
N ILE A 208 11.68 -12.88 14.03
CA ILE A 208 10.91 -13.18 12.82
C ILE A 208 11.72 -12.74 11.59
N VAL A 209 11.68 -13.57 10.54
CA VAL A 209 12.28 -13.26 9.24
C VAL A 209 11.17 -13.05 8.20
N ALA A 210 11.33 -12.04 7.36
CA ALA A 210 10.48 -11.84 6.19
C ALA A 210 11.32 -11.81 4.92
N ASN A 211 10.96 -12.65 3.95
CA ASN A 211 11.60 -12.75 2.65
C ASN A 211 10.70 -12.15 1.57
N LEU A 212 11.20 -11.18 0.82
CA LEU A 212 10.46 -10.48 -0.22
C LEU A 212 11.14 -10.68 -1.57
N LEU A 213 10.37 -11.03 -2.59
CA LEU A 213 10.82 -11.04 -3.98
C LEU A 213 9.86 -10.22 -4.82
N ALA A 214 10.37 -9.16 -5.45
CA ALA A 214 9.62 -8.34 -6.37
C ALA A 214 10.30 -8.30 -7.74
N SER A 215 9.51 -8.44 -8.80
CA SER A 215 10.00 -8.32 -10.18
C SER A 215 8.98 -7.68 -11.09
N ASN A 216 9.42 -6.71 -11.90
CA ASN A 216 8.60 -6.04 -12.90
C ASN A 216 8.89 -6.48 -14.36
N ILE A 217 9.74 -7.50 -14.52
CA ILE A 217 10.15 -8.07 -15.81
C ILE A 217 9.82 -9.57 -15.92
N SER A 218 9.19 -10.15 -14.90
CA SER A 218 8.82 -11.57 -14.89
C SER A 218 7.72 -11.87 -15.91
N HIS A 219 7.92 -12.90 -16.74
CA HIS A 219 6.90 -13.43 -17.64
C HIS A 219 5.79 -14.17 -16.88
N GLU A 220 6.12 -14.76 -15.74
CA GLU A 220 5.15 -15.34 -14.82
C GLU A 220 4.54 -14.23 -13.95
N LYS A 221 3.21 -14.27 -13.79
CA LYS A 221 2.48 -13.35 -12.92
C LYS A 221 2.18 -14.05 -11.59
N VAL A 222 2.86 -13.64 -10.53
CA VAL A 222 2.73 -14.19 -9.18
C VAL A 222 2.38 -13.07 -8.21
N ARG A 223 1.39 -13.30 -7.35
CA ARG A 223 1.14 -12.46 -6.17
C ARG A 223 0.76 -13.37 -5.02
N GLU A 224 1.70 -13.58 -4.12
CA GLU A 224 1.56 -14.54 -3.02
C GLU A 224 2.12 -13.98 -1.72
N LEU A 225 1.49 -14.38 -0.63
CA LEU A 225 1.94 -14.16 0.74
C LEU A 225 1.78 -15.47 1.51
N ILE A 226 2.86 -15.95 2.11
CA ILE A 226 2.88 -17.15 2.93
C ILE A 226 3.33 -16.75 4.34
N ILE A 227 2.56 -17.15 5.34
CA ILE A 227 2.88 -16.92 6.75
C ILE A 227 3.05 -18.28 7.40
N TYR A 228 4.22 -18.49 7.98
CA TYR A 228 4.55 -19.68 8.75
C TYR A 228 4.43 -19.34 10.23
N GLU A 229 3.49 -19.99 10.90
CA GLU A 229 3.43 -20.04 12.36
C GLU A 229 3.92 -21.41 12.85
N LYS A 230 4.11 -21.57 14.17
CA LYS A 230 4.63 -22.81 14.75
C LYS A 230 3.79 -24.05 14.37
N GLU A 231 2.47 -23.91 14.37
CA GLU A 231 1.53 -25.04 14.16
C GLU A 231 0.71 -24.93 12.87
N LYS A 232 0.81 -23.82 12.13
CA LYS A 232 0.01 -23.60 10.92
C LYS A 232 0.74 -22.77 9.87
N VAL A 233 0.41 -23.02 8.61
CA VAL A 233 0.86 -22.25 7.45
C VAL A 233 -0.35 -21.67 6.74
N ILE A 234 -0.31 -20.36 6.49
CA ILE A 234 -1.33 -19.65 5.74
C ILE A 234 -0.74 -19.26 4.39
N LYS A 235 -1.22 -19.87 3.30
CA LYS A 235 -0.84 -19.52 1.93
C LYS A 235 -1.93 -18.69 1.28
N THR A 236 -1.58 -17.51 0.80
CA THR A 236 -2.51 -16.58 0.17
C THR A 236 -2.07 -16.32 -1.26
N ASN A 237 -2.95 -16.61 -2.22
CA ASN A 237 -2.77 -16.27 -3.62
C ASN A 237 -3.76 -15.15 -4.01
N TYR A 238 -3.25 -13.93 -4.21
CA TYR A 238 -4.08 -12.77 -4.48
C TYR A 238 -4.72 -12.80 -5.86
N LEU A 239 -4.08 -13.47 -6.84
CA LEU A 239 -4.60 -13.55 -8.21
C LEU A 239 -5.78 -14.51 -8.29
N MET A 240 -5.68 -15.65 -7.61
CA MET A 240 -6.73 -16.66 -7.52
C MET A 240 -7.78 -16.32 -6.45
N LYS A 241 -7.53 -15.30 -5.62
CA LYS A 241 -8.39 -14.92 -4.47
C LYS A 241 -8.66 -16.12 -3.57
N GLN A 242 -7.58 -16.84 -3.26
CA GLN A 242 -7.63 -18.09 -2.54
C GLN A 242 -6.69 -18.04 -1.33
N GLN A 243 -7.15 -18.63 -0.23
CA GLN A 243 -6.35 -18.77 0.98
C GLN A 243 -6.43 -20.21 1.48
N GLN A 244 -5.27 -20.82 1.66
CA GLN A 244 -5.12 -22.18 2.18
C GLN A 244 -4.59 -22.12 3.61
N LEU A 245 -5.19 -22.92 4.49
CA LEU A 245 -4.69 -23.19 5.83
C LEU A 245 -4.18 -24.62 5.88
N ILE A 246 -2.90 -24.77 6.20
CA ILE A 246 -2.21 -26.06 6.29
C ILE A 246 -1.72 -26.23 7.71
N MET A 247 -1.90 -27.41 8.29
CA MET A 247 -1.40 -27.75 9.63
C MET A 247 -0.72 -29.12 9.60
N ASN A 248 0.12 -29.40 10.58
CA ASN A 248 0.64 -30.74 10.78
C ASN A 248 -0.49 -31.64 11.33
N LYS A 249 -0.65 -32.82 10.73
CA LYS A 249 -1.55 -33.83 11.29
C LYS A 249 -1.04 -34.25 12.68
N MET A 250 -1.86 -34.11 13.72
CA MET A 250 -1.50 -34.65 15.04
C MET A 250 -1.32 -36.17 14.91
N ASN A 251 -0.13 -36.66 15.22
CA ASN A 251 0.10 -38.09 15.36
C ASN A 251 -0.55 -38.60 16.65
N ASP A 252 -1.01 -39.85 16.60
CA ASP A 252 -1.25 -40.68 17.77
C ASP A 252 -0.09 -40.52 18.78
N SER A 253 -0.42 -40.42 20.07
CA SER A 253 0.45 -40.01 21.18
C SER A 253 1.75 -40.82 21.41
N ASN A 254 2.07 -41.79 20.54
CA ASN A 254 3.22 -42.69 20.63
C ASN A 254 4.25 -42.52 19.48
N ALA A 255 4.11 -41.54 18.58
CA ALA A 255 5.09 -41.33 17.52
C ALA A 255 6.29 -40.47 18.00
N ILE A 256 7.50 -41.03 17.91
CA ILE A 256 8.78 -40.39 18.30
C ILE A 256 9.21 -39.29 17.31
N LEU A 257 8.60 -39.22 16.12
CA LEU A 257 8.77 -38.18 15.11
C LEU A 257 7.40 -37.74 14.57
N PRO A 258 7.20 -36.44 14.28
CA PRO A 258 6.03 -36.01 13.51
C PRO A 258 6.05 -36.75 12.17
N SER A 259 4.94 -37.39 11.80
CA SER A 259 4.86 -38.17 10.55
C SER A 259 4.87 -37.27 9.31
N GLY A 260 5.00 -35.96 9.48
CA GLY A 260 5.27 -34.99 8.41
C GLY A 260 4.18 -34.90 7.35
N ALA A 261 3.02 -35.53 7.56
CA ALA A 261 1.90 -35.42 6.64
C ALA A 261 1.22 -34.06 6.85
N GLU A 262 1.48 -33.14 5.92
CA GLU A 262 0.74 -31.88 5.81
C GLU A 262 -0.76 -32.18 5.58
N GLU A 263 -1.62 -31.54 6.36
CA GLU A 263 -3.07 -31.60 6.16
C GLU A 263 -3.58 -30.23 5.70
N LEU A 264 -4.24 -30.19 4.54
CA LEU A 264 -4.97 -29.02 4.07
C LEU A 264 -6.28 -28.92 4.84
N ILE A 265 -6.28 -28.15 5.91
CA ILE A 265 -7.43 -27.97 6.81
C ILE A 265 -8.54 -27.16 6.13
N ALA A 266 -8.16 -26.13 5.37
CA ALA A 266 -9.13 -25.31 4.67
C ALA A 266 -8.57 -24.77 3.35
N ASN A 267 -9.41 -24.77 2.33
CA ASN A 267 -9.17 -24.05 1.09
C ASN A 267 -10.31 -23.07 0.82
N ILE A 268 -10.06 -21.80 1.05
CA ILE A 268 -11.09 -20.77 1.15
C ILE A 268 -11.02 -19.88 -0.09
N SER A 269 -12.16 -19.75 -0.77
CA SER A 269 -12.35 -18.70 -1.78
C SER A 269 -12.73 -17.40 -1.07
N LEU A 270 -12.01 -16.32 -1.40
CA LEU A 270 -12.22 -15.01 -0.80
C LEU A 270 -13.32 -14.24 -1.53
N PRO A 271 -14.16 -13.48 -0.80
CA PRO A 271 -15.23 -12.72 -1.41
C PRO A 271 -14.68 -11.67 -2.38
N TYR A 272 -15.47 -11.37 -3.41
CA TYR A 272 -15.18 -10.23 -4.27
C TYR A 272 -15.52 -8.94 -3.53
N THR A 273 -14.51 -8.11 -3.30
CA THR A 273 -14.69 -6.70 -2.91
C THR A 273 -13.95 -5.80 -3.88
N ASP A 274 -14.18 -4.50 -3.76
CA ASP A 274 -13.41 -3.47 -4.45
C ASP A 274 -12.52 -2.74 -3.43
N PRO A 275 -11.25 -3.15 -3.25
CA PRO A 275 -10.38 -2.59 -2.22
C PRO A 275 -10.17 -1.08 -2.35
N LEU A 276 -10.20 -0.52 -3.57
CA LEU A 276 -10.07 0.92 -3.78
C LEU A 276 -11.30 1.66 -3.23
N GLN A 277 -12.49 1.11 -3.46
CA GLN A 277 -13.71 1.69 -2.91
C GLN A 277 -13.73 1.59 -1.37
N GLU A 278 -13.32 0.45 -0.80
CA GLU A 278 -13.22 0.26 0.64
C GLU A 278 -12.22 1.23 1.28
N GLU A 279 -11.08 1.43 0.64
CA GLU A 279 -10.03 2.36 1.05
C GLU A 279 -10.52 3.81 1.09
N LEU A 280 -11.27 4.24 0.07
CA LEU A 280 -11.87 5.57 0.01
C LEU A 280 -12.99 5.74 1.03
N LEU A 281 -13.86 4.73 1.19
CA LEU A 281 -14.91 4.77 2.20
C LEU A 281 -14.32 4.90 3.61
N HIS A 282 -13.27 4.14 3.91
CA HIS A 282 -12.55 4.24 5.18
C HIS A 282 -12.01 5.65 5.43
N PHE A 283 -11.38 6.28 4.43
CA PHE A 283 -10.88 7.66 4.55
C PHE A 283 -12.01 8.65 4.85
N ILE A 284 -13.11 8.57 4.11
CA ILE A 284 -14.28 9.44 4.28
C ILE A 284 -14.94 9.22 5.65
N ASP A 285 -15.05 7.97 6.09
CA ASP A 285 -15.62 7.63 7.40
C ASP A 285 -14.74 8.10 8.55
N CYS A 286 -13.40 8.05 8.39
CA CYS A 286 -12.44 8.61 9.34
C CYS A 286 -12.61 10.13 9.48
N ILE A 287 -12.84 10.85 8.38
CA ILE A 287 -13.14 12.29 8.43
C ILE A 287 -14.48 12.53 9.13
N ALA A 288 -15.54 11.83 8.71
CA ALA A 288 -16.89 12.04 9.22
C ALA A 288 -17.05 11.69 10.71
N SER A 289 -16.29 10.69 11.18
CA SER A 289 -16.37 10.16 12.55
C SER A 289 -15.19 10.60 13.43
N ASP A 290 -14.35 11.51 12.95
CA ASP A 290 -13.13 11.98 13.63
C ASP A 290 -12.17 10.86 14.08
N ARG A 291 -12.08 9.77 13.30
CA ARG A 291 -11.17 8.63 13.59
C ARG A 291 -9.86 8.75 12.82
N THR A 292 -8.79 8.20 13.39
CA THR A 292 -7.50 8.07 12.70
C THR A 292 -7.59 7.01 11.60
N PRO A 293 -7.08 7.28 10.38
CA PRO A 293 -6.94 6.25 9.34
C PRO A 293 -6.07 5.07 9.79
N VAL A 294 -6.31 3.88 9.24
CA VAL A 294 -5.55 2.66 9.57
C VAL A 294 -4.14 2.67 8.95
N ILE A 295 -3.97 3.45 7.88
CA ILE A 295 -2.68 3.69 7.22
C ILE A 295 -2.43 5.19 7.23
N GLY A 296 -2.02 5.69 8.39
CA GLY A 296 -1.71 7.10 8.62
C GLY A 296 -0.34 7.50 8.09
N VAL A 297 0.17 8.62 8.60
CA VAL A 297 1.51 9.11 8.25
C VAL A 297 2.58 8.15 8.80
N GLU A 298 2.34 7.56 9.96
CA GLU A 298 3.24 6.64 10.66
C GLU A 298 3.49 5.39 9.82
N GLU A 299 2.43 4.70 9.39
CA GLU A 299 2.54 3.50 8.54
C GLU A 299 3.16 3.83 7.18
N GLY A 300 2.72 4.91 6.54
CA GLY A 300 3.27 5.35 5.26
C GLY A 300 4.75 5.70 5.32
N SER A 301 5.17 6.36 6.40
CA SER A 301 6.59 6.71 6.63
C SER A 301 7.43 5.47 6.87
N ALA A 302 6.94 4.52 7.69
CA ALA A 302 7.67 3.29 7.98
C ALA A 302 7.88 2.46 6.70
N ALA A 303 6.86 2.38 5.83
CA ALA A 303 6.97 1.69 4.54
C ALA A 303 8.01 2.35 3.61
N VAL A 304 8.01 3.69 3.52
CA VAL A 304 9.01 4.44 2.73
C VAL A 304 10.41 4.25 3.31
N GLU A 305 10.58 4.36 4.62
CA GLU A 305 11.87 4.21 5.28
C GLU A 305 12.49 2.83 5.01
N VAL A 306 11.70 1.76 5.14
CA VAL A 306 12.17 0.39 4.86
C VAL A 306 12.49 0.20 3.38
N ALA A 307 11.64 0.70 2.48
CA ALA A 307 11.90 0.64 1.04
C ALA A 307 13.20 1.37 0.66
N LEU A 308 13.47 2.54 1.25
CA LEU A 308 14.70 3.29 1.02
C LEU A 308 15.92 2.60 1.63
N LYS A 309 15.81 1.97 2.81
CA LYS A 309 16.89 1.17 3.40
C LYS A 309 17.23 -0.06 2.54
N ILE A 310 16.23 -0.76 2.00
CA ILE A 310 16.46 -1.85 1.02
C ILE A 310 17.25 -1.33 -0.18
N LYS A 311 16.84 -0.18 -0.73
CA LYS A 311 17.56 0.45 -1.84
C LYS A 311 19.00 0.82 -1.49
N GLN A 312 19.24 1.31 -0.27
CA GLN A 312 20.59 1.62 0.20
C GLN A 312 21.46 0.36 0.22
N CYS A 313 20.96 -0.75 0.77
CA CYS A 313 21.66 -2.04 0.76
C CYS A 313 22.06 -2.47 -0.67
N LEU A 314 21.15 -2.31 -1.65
CA LEU A 314 21.42 -2.65 -3.04
C LEU A 314 22.52 -1.78 -3.70
N LEU A 315 22.74 -0.57 -3.19
CA LEU A 315 23.81 0.32 -3.68
C LEU A 315 25.15 0.01 -3.01
N ASP A 316 25.12 -0.44 -1.76
CA ASP A 316 26.30 -0.75 -0.95
C ASP A 316 26.89 -2.14 -1.26
N SER A 317 26.13 -3.06 -1.86
CA SER A 317 26.62 -4.37 -2.33
C SER A 317 27.58 -4.30 -3.54
N LYS A 318 28.13 -3.12 -3.87
CA LYS A 318 29.06 -2.89 -4.99
C LYS A 318 30.51 -2.78 -4.55
#